data_AF-A0A914YE91-F1
#
_entry.id   AF-A0A914YE91-F1
#
_cell.length_a   1.000
_cell.length_b   1.000
_cell.length_c   1.000
_cell.angle_alpha   90.00
_cell.angle_beta   90.00
_cell.angle_gamma   90.00
#
_symmetry.space_group_name_H-M   'P 1'
#
loop_
_entity.id
_entity.type
_entity.pdbx_description
1 polymer ?
#
loop_
_entity_poly.entity_id
_entity_poly.type
_entity_poly.pdbx_seq_one_letter_code
_entity_poly.pdbx_strand_id
1 'polypeptide(L)'
;MDRFVDSLLLIREEIQKIEEGLFDREINPLKMAPHTLQVCVDSNWDRPYPRESAAFPAEWCHHKLFPTVGRIDDKYGDMNLICSCPPMDTYK
;
A
#
# COMPACT_ATOMS: atom_id res chain seq x y z
N MET A 1 -0.80 22.47 -3.38
CA MET A 1 -0.12 22.25 -2.09
C MET A 1 -1.10 21.63 -1.10
N ASP A 2 -2.32 22.17 -1.03
CA ASP A 2 -3.40 21.73 -0.13
C ASP A 2 -3.68 20.21 -0.19
N ARG A 3 -3.85 19.62 -1.39
CA ARG A 3 -4.04 18.15 -1.54
C ARG A 3 -2.99 17.29 -0.84
N PHE A 4 -1.74 17.75 -0.77
CA PHE A 4 -0.68 17.01 -0.06
C PHE A 4 -0.84 17.15 1.46
N VAL A 5 -1.15 18.36 1.94
CA VAL A 5 -1.44 18.60 3.36
C VAL A 5 -2.67 17.80 3.80
N ASP A 6 -3.75 17.82 3.03
CA ASP A 6 -4.96 17.04 3.32
C ASP A 6 -4.67 15.54 3.32
N SER A 7 -3.80 15.07 2.43
CA SER A 7 -3.35 13.66 2.44
C SER A 7 -2.60 13.32 3.75
N LEU A 8 -1.77 14.22 4.27
CA LEU A 8 -1.08 14.03 5.55
C LEU A 8 -2.05 14.05 6.74
N LEU A 9 -3.09 14.89 6.69
CA LEU A 9 -4.15 14.91 7.69
C LEU A 9 -4.93 13.58 7.70
N LEU A 10 -5.31 13.06 6.53
CA LEU A 10 -5.97 11.75 6.41
C LEU A 10 -5.07 10.62 6.95
N ILE A 11 -3.77 10.64 6.66
CA ILE A 11 -2.81 9.68 7.23
C ILE A 11 -2.76 9.80 8.76
N ARG A 12 -2.83 11.02 9.30
CA ARG A 12 -2.87 11.24 10.76
C ARG A 12 -4.15 10.67 11.38
N GLU A 13 -5.29 10.79 10.72
CA GLU A 13 -6.54 10.16 11.14
C GLU A 13 -6.46 8.64 11.11
N GLU A 14 -5.81 8.04 10.10
CA GLU A 14 -5.57 6.60 10.08
C GLU A 14 -4.70 6.14 11.26
N ILE A 15 -3.66 6.91 11.60
CA ILE A 15 -2.85 6.67 12.81
C ILE A 15 -3.74 6.73 14.05
N GLN A 16 -4.60 7.74 14.16
CA GLN A 16 -5.51 7.90 15.30
C GLN A 16 -6.46 6.70 15.44
N LYS A 17 -7.03 6.20 14.34
CA LYS A 17 -7.88 5.00 14.35
C LYS A 17 -7.14 3.76 14.87
N ILE A 18 -5.83 3.64 14.63
CA ILE A 18 -5.01 2.57 15.21
C ILE A 18 -4.76 2.82 16.70
N GLU A 19 -4.45 4.06 17.10
CA GLU A 19 -4.25 4.46 18.50
C GLU A 19 -5.49 4.16 19.35
N GLU A 20 -6.69 4.39 18.80
CA GLU A 20 -7.99 4.16 19.43
C GLU A 20 -8.48 2.70 19.34
N GLY A 21 -7.77 1.83 18.61
CA GLY A 21 -8.13 0.42 18.43
C GLY A 21 -9.28 0.17 17.46
N LEU A 22 -9.66 1.17 16.64
CA LEU A 22 -10.64 1.02 15.57
C LEU A 22 -10.06 0.26 14.37
N PHE A 23 -8.76 0.41 14.11
CA PHE A 23 -8.02 -0.37 13.12
C PHE A 23 -7.09 -1.37 13.81
N ASP A 24 -6.99 -2.55 13.21
CA ASP A 24 -6.03 -3.57 13.64
C ASP A 24 -4.60 -3.03 13.54
N ARG A 25 -3.75 -3.35 14.52
CA ARG A 25 -2.37 -2.82 14.59
C ARG A 25 -1.46 -3.35 13.49
N GLU A 26 -1.69 -4.57 13.04
CA GLU A 26 -0.87 -5.27 12.06
C GLU A 26 -1.47 -5.20 10.66
N ILE A 27 -2.80 -5.29 10.54
CA ILE A 27 -3.54 -5.33 9.28
C ILE A 27 -4.38 -4.06 9.11
N ASN A 28 -3.72 -2.96 8.75
CA ASN A 28 -4.35 -1.66 8.46
C ASN A 28 -3.83 -1.06 7.13
N PRO A 29 -4.46 0.00 6.60
CA PRO A 29 -4.01 0.63 5.35
C PRO A 29 -2.54 1.06 5.38
N LEU A 30 -2.05 1.65 6.48
CA LEU A 30 -0.67 2.11 6.62
C LEU A 30 0.34 0.96 6.56
N LYS A 31 0.09 -0.14 7.29
CA LYS A 31 0.98 -1.30 7.32
C LYS A 31 0.99 -2.10 6.02
N MET A 32 -0.09 -2.01 5.25
CA MET A 32 -0.28 -2.77 4.02
C MET A 32 -0.03 -1.96 2.74
N ALA A 33 0.21 -0.65 2.87
CA ALA A 33 0.64 0.19 1.76
C ALA A 33 2.04 -0.19 1.25
N PRO A 34 2.34 -0.02 -0.04
CA PRO A 34 1.45 0.45 -1.10
C PRO A 34 0.49 -0.63 -1.61
N HIS A 35 -0.72 -0.24 -2.00
CA HIS A 35 -1.72 -1.14 -2.59
C HIS A 35 -1.65 -1.10 -4.12
N THR A 36 -1.19 -2.20 -4.72
CA THR A 36 -1.09 -2.35 -6.18
C THR A 36 -2.44 -2.56 -6.83
N LEU A 37 -2.53 -2.38 -8.15
CA LEU A 37 -3.76 -2.68 -8.91
C LEU A 37 -4.21 -4.13 -8.67
N GLN A 38 -3.28 -5.09 -8.75
CA GLN A 38 -3.54 -6.51 -8.55
C GLN A 38 -4.18 -6.79 -7.18
N VAL A 39 -3.64 -6.20 -6.11
CA VAL A 39 -4.19 -6.34 -4.75
C VAL A 39 -5.61 -5.77 -4.65
N CYS A 40 -5.87 -4.62 -5.27
CA CYS A 40 -7.16 -3.95 -5.18
C CYS A 40 -8.28 -4.65 -5.99
N VAL A 41 -7.93 -5.31 -7.10
CA VAL A 41 -8.91 -5.99 -7.97
C VAL A 41 -9.07 -7.48 -7.68
N ASP A 42 -8.24 -8.05 -6.80
CA ASP A 42 -8.35 -9.46 -6.39
C ASP A 42 -9.78 -9.76 -5.92
N SER A 43 -10.34 -10.92 -6.28
CA SER A 43 -11.68 -11.31 -5.80
C SER A 43 -11.68 -11.61 -4.30
N ASN A 44 -10.54 -12.07 -3.77
CA ASN A 44 -10.36 -12.38 -2.36
C ASN A 44 -9.83 -11.14 -1.64
N TRP A 45 -10.64 -10.57 -0.75
CA TRP A 45 -10.26 -9.44 0.08
C TRP A 45 -10.39 -9.80 1.56
N ASP A 46 -9.27 -10.00 2.22
CA ASP A 46 -9.12 -10.53 3.58
C ASP A 46 -8.67 -9.45 4.59
N ARG A 47 -8.89 -8.18 4.28
CA ARG A 47 -8.42 -7.04 5.06
C ARG A 47 -9.59 -6.39 5.82
N PRO A 48 -9.41 -5.94 7.08
CA PRO A 48 -10.46 -5.37 7.93
C PRO A 48 -10.75 -3.89 7.59
N TYR A 49 -10.60 -3.51 6.33
CA TYR A 49 -10.89 -2.18 5.79
C TYR A 49 -11.28 -2.33 4.32
N PRO A 50 -12.10 -1.43 3.76
CA PRO A 50 -12.59 -1.57 2.40
C PRO A 50 -11.52 -1.24 1.35
N ARG A 51 -11.72 -1.73 0.12
CA ARG A 51 -10.78 -1.50 -1.01
C ARG A 51 -10.67 -0.03 -1.37
N GLU A 52 -11.75 0.71 -1.20
CA GLU A 52 -11.85 2.14 -1.43
C GLU A 52 -10.89 2.89 -0.51
N SER A 53 -10.77 2.50 0.76
CA SER A 53 -9.78 3.09 1.67
C SER A 53 -8.34 2.81 1.24
N ALA A 54 -8.08 1.69 0.57
CA ALA A 54 -6.75 1.36 0.05
C ALA A 54 -6.40 2.12 -1.25
N ALA A 55 -7.34 2.17 -2.19
CA ALA A 55 -7.08 2.68 -3.54
C ALA A 55 -7.51 4.15 -3.73
N PHE A 56 -8.54 4.61 -3.03
CA PHE A 56 -9.15 5.92 -3.22
C PHE A 56 -9.48 6.60 -1.88
N PRO A 57 -8.47 6.86 -1.02
CA PRO A 57 -8.69 7.44 0.31
C PRO A 57 -9.20 8.89 0.28
N ALA A 58 -9.10 9.57 -0.86
CA ALA A 58 -9.57 10.93 -1.07
C ALA A 58 -10.17 11.13 -2.47
N GLU A 59 -11.06 12.10 -2.62
CA GLU A 59 -11.75 12.37 -3.89
C GLU A 59 -10.77 12.68 -5.03
N TRP A 60 -9.67 13.37 -4.78
CA TRP A 60 -8.69 13.68 -5.84
C TRP A 60 -7.92 12.45 -6.35
N CYS A 61 -8.07 11.28 -5.72
CA CYS A 61 -7.46 10.02 -6.17
C CYS A 61 -8.14 9.40 -7.40
N HIS A 62 -9.20 10.00 -7.96
CA HIS A 62 -9.81 9.53 -9.22
C HIS A 62 -8.82 9.51 -10.40
N HIS A 63 -7.87 10.45 -10.45
CA HIS A 63 -6.72 10.35 -11.35
C HIS A 63 -5.67 9.43 -10.74
N LYS A 64 -5.91 8.13 -10.87
CA LYS A 64 -5.18 7.11 -10.12
C LYS A 64 -3.85 6.75 -10.78
N LEU A 65 -2.78 6.89 -10.02
CA LEU A 65 -1.51 6.21 -10.27
C LEU A 65 -1.44 4.98 -9.36
N PHE A 66 -1.34 3.78 -9.95
CA PHE A 66 -1.14 2.57 -9.18
C PHE A 66 0.35 2.30 -8.94
N PRO A 67 0.75 1.99 -7.71
CA PRO A 67 2.03 1.34 -7.44
C PRO A 67 2.13 0.04 -8.24
N THR A 68 3.25 -0.16 -8.92
CA THR A 68 3.47 -1.35 -9.77
C THR A 68 3.90 -2.58 -8.97
N VAL A 69 4.43 -2.38 -7.76
CA VAL A 69 4.86 -3.44 -6.84
C VAL A 69 4.41 -3.12 -5.41
N GLY A 70 4.34 -4.16 -4.58
CA GLY A 70 4.08 -4.02 -3.14
C GLY A 70 5.28 -3.43 -2.40
N ARG A 71 5.21 -3.46 -1.07
CA ARG A 71 6.34 -3.04 -0.22
C ARG A 71 7.55 -3.94 -0.49
N ILE A 72 8.71 -3.32 -0.68
CA ILE A 72 9.97 -4.01 -0.97
C ILE A 72 10.47 -4.72 0.29
N ASP A 73 11.09 -5.89 0.11
CA ASP A 73 11.87 -6.57 1.15
C ASP A 73 13.34 -6.16 1.02
N ASP A 74 13.74 -5.17 1.81
CA ASP A 74 15.09 -4.61 1.78
C ASP A 74 16.15 -5.65 2.21
N LYS A 75 15.84 -6.44 3.26
CA LYS A 75 16.77 -7.43 3.81
C LYS A 75 17.09 -8.53 2.80
N TYR A 76 16.08 -9.00 2.06
CA TYR A 76 16.29 -10.03 1.05
C TYR A 76 17.27 -9.57 -0.03
N GLY A 77 17.15 -8.31 -0.49
CA GLY A 77 18.03 -7.73 -1.50
C GLY A 77 19.49 -7.67 -1.03
N ASP A 78 19.71 -7.23 0.21
CA ASP A 78 21.06 -7.17 0.80
C ASP A 78 21.70 -8.56 0.97
N MET A 79 20.88 -9.57 1.30
CA MET A 79 21.35 -10.95 1.48
C MET A 79 21.57 -11.70 0.16
N ASN A 80 20.91 -11.29 -0.93
CA ASN A 80 20.93 -11.96 -2.23
C ASN A 80 21.27 -10.96 -3.34
N LEU A 81 22.50 -10.44 -3.31
CA LEU A 81 22.91 -9.35 -4.17
C LEU A 81 22.94 -9.74 -5.66
N ILE A 82 21.96 -9.25 -6.42
CA ILE A 82 21.85 -9.40 -7.87
C ILE A 82 21.83 -8.01 -8.51
N CYS A 83 22.94 -7.62 -9.13
CA CYS A 83 23.12 -6.28 -9.72
C CYS A 83 23.16 -6.29 -11.26
N SER A 84 22.74 -7.40 -11.88
CA SER A 84 22.55 -7.54 -13.32
C SER A 84 21.16 -8.09 -13.62
N CYS A 85 20.70 -7.96 -14.86
CA CYS A 85 19.40 -8.51 -15.23
C CYS A 85 19.39 -10.03 -15.02
N PRO A 86 18.51 -10.57 -14.15
CA PRO A 86 18.34 -12.01 -14.04
C PRO A 86 17.81 -12.61 -15.35
N PRO A 87 17.95 -13.93 -15.56
CA PRO A 87 17.40 -14.61 -16.72
C PRO A 87 15.89 -14.37 -16.87
N MET A 88 15.39 -14.28 -18.10
CA MET A 88 13.98 -14.01 -18.38
C MET A 88 13.02 -15.03 -17.73
N ASP A 89 13.47 -16.28 -17.56
CA ASP A 89 12.71 -17.33 -16.89
C ASP A 89 12.38 -17.02 -15.42
N THR A 90 13.10 -16.09 -14.78
CA THR A 90 12.91 -15.69 -13.38
C THR A 90 11.69 -14.78 -13.20
N TYR A 91 11.18 -14.16 -14.26
CA TYR A 91 10.04 -13.23 -14.22
C TYR A 91 8.69 -13.90 -14.52
N LYS A 92 8.64 -15.23 -14.53
CA LYS A 92 7.43 -16.03 -14.77
C LYS A 92 6.50 -16.04 -13.57
#